data_AF-A0A6C1PFD7-F1
#
_entry.id   AF-A0A6C1PFD7-F1
#
_cell.length_a   1.000
_cell.length_b   1.000
_cell.length_c   1.000
_cell.angle_alpha   90.00
_cell.angle_beta   90.00
_cell.angle_gamma   90.00
#
_symmetry.space_group_name_H-M   'P 1'
#
loop_
_entity.id
_entity.type
_entity.pdbx_description
1 polymer ?
#
loop_
_entity_poly.entity_id
_entity_poly.type
_entity_poly.pdbx_seq_one_letter_code
_entity_poly.pdbx_strand_id
1 'polypeptide(L)'
;MTVIRDIPWRFDLDAFLTAAGVTGDPELEAEARRLAAAAAPLLRPKAVYGSAPVDRLGGPDRWEVGIGGVTFESEILRCNLEGVEHVYPYVATCGA
;
A
#
# COMPACT_ATOMS: atom_id res chain seq x y z
N MET A 1 -10.48 8.63 12.46
CA MET A 1 -9.48 8.42 11.39
C MET A 1 -8.41 9.48 11.51
N THR A 2 -7.17 9.13 11.20
CA THR A 2 -6.00 10.00 11.33
C THR A 2 -5.39 10.20 9.95
N VAL A 3 -5.03 11.45 9.61
CA VAL A 3 -4.43 11.82 8.32
C VAL A 3 -2.96 12.18 8.53
N ILE A 4 -2.08 11.59 7.71
CA ILE A 4 -0.64 11.85 7.69
C ILE A 4 -0.30 12.56 6.37
N ARG A 5 0.21 13.78 6.45
CA ARG A 5 0.51 14.62 5.26
C ARG A 5 2.00 14.75 4.96
N ASP A 6 2.84 14.63 5.97
CA ASP A 6 4.29 14.83 5.87
C ASP A 6 5.02 13.52 6.13
N ILE A 7 4.77 12.52 5.27
CA ILE A 7 5.42 11.21 5.36
C ILE A 7 6.86 11.37 4.85
N PRO A 8 7.92 11.09 5.66
CA PRO A 8 9.28 11.09 5.15
C PRO A 8 9.43 10.03 4.06
N TRP A 9 9.90 10.43 2.88
CA TRP A 9 10.00 9.53 1.75
C TRP A 9 11.23 9.85 0.90
N ARG A 10 11.71 8.84 0.16
CA ARG A 10 12.79 8.96 -0.82
C ARG A 10 12.40 8.18 -2.06
N PHE A 11 12.55 8.79 -3.23
CA PHE A 11 12.37 8.07 -4.49
C PHE A 11 13.49 7.05 -4.67
N ASP A 12 13.12 5.79 -4.87
CA ASP A 12 14.06 4.73 -5.21
C ASP A 12 14.15 4.59 -6.74
N LEU A 13 15.19 5.20 -7.29
CA LEU A 13 15.42 5.21 -8.74
C LEU A 13 15.72 3.81 -9.27
N ASP A 14 16.51 3.01 -8.55
CA ASP A 14 16.94 1.69 -9.04
C ASP A 14 15.77 0.70 -9.01
N ALA A 15 14.94 0.76 -7.97
CA ALA A 15 13.69 0.00 -7.92
C ALA A 15 12.73 0.42 -9.04
N PHE A 16 12.60 1.72 -9.33
CA PHE A 16 11.79 2.20 -10.45
C PHE A 16 12.27 1.66 -11.79
N LEU A 17 13.57 1.73 -12.09
CA LEU A 17 14.13 1.24 -13.35
C LEU A 17 13.91 -0.27 -13.52
N THR A 18 14.11 -1.02 -12.43
CA THR A 18 13.89 -2.47 -12.40
C THR A 18 12.42 -2.80 -12.63
N ALA A 19 11.50 -2.15 -11.91
CA ALA A 19 10.06 -2.38 -12.03
C ALA A 19 9.51 -1.95 -13.41
N ALA A 20 10.09 -0.90 -14.01
CA ALA A 20 9.75 -0.45 -15.36
C ALA A 20 10.30 -1.39 -16.46
N GLY A 21 11.18 -2.33 -16.12
CA GLY A 21 11.76 -3.27 -17.08
C GLY A 21 12.69 -2.61 -18.11
N VAL A 22 13.25 -1.45 -17.78
CA VAL A 22 14.11 -0.68 -18.70
C VAL A 22 15.59 -0.99 -18.54
N THR A 23 15.95 -1.80 -17.54
CA THR A 23 17.34 -2.15 -17.25
C THR A 23 17.98 -2.91 -18.42
N GLY A 24 19.17 -2.47 -18.84
CA GLY A 24 19.93 -3.09 -19.93
C GLY A 24 19.76 -2.43 -21.29
N ASP A 25 18.87 -1.44 -21.42
CA ASP A 25 18.79 -0.54 -22.56
C ASP A 25 19.26 0.87 -22.13
N PRO A 26 20.48 1.31 -22.54
CA PRO A 26 21.03 2.58 -22.09
C PRO A 26 20.19 3.80 -22.46
N GLU A 27 19.49 3.78 -23.59
CA GLU A 27 18.67 4.92 -24.05
C GLU A 27 17.38 5.00 -23.24
N LEU A 28 16.72 3.84 -23.05
CA LEU A 28 15.49 3.76 -22.27
C LEU A 28 15.73 4.03 -20.78
N GLU A 29 16.84 3.55 -20.22
CA GLU A 29 17.25 3.90 -18.86
C GLU A 29 17.49 5.40 -18.69
N ALA A 30 18.17 6.04 -19.66
CA ALA A 30 18.43 7.47 -19.60
C ALA A 30 17.13 8.27 -19.58
N GLU A 31 16.16 7.91 -20.42
CA GLU A 31 14.86 8.57 -20.47
C GLU A 31 14.05 8.34 -19.20
N ALA A 32 14.02 7.11 -18.67
CA ALA A 32 13.37 6.78 -17.42
C ALA A 32 13.96 7.57 -16.23
N ARG A 33 15.30 7.70 -16.16
CA ARG A 33 15.98 8.54 -15.16
C ARG A 33 15.58 10.00 -15.29
N ARG A 34 15.45 10.49 -16.52
CA ARG A 34 15.06 11.87 -16.82
C ARG A 34 13.63 12.15 -16.38
N LEU A 35 12.70 11.23 -16.67
CA LEU A 35 11.32 11.27 -16.21
C LEU A 35 11.23 11.27 -14.69
N ALA A 36 11.95 10.36 -14.03
CA ALA A 36 11.98 10.27 -12.57
C ALA A 36 12.51 11.56 -11.91
N ALA A 37 13.57 12.15 -12.47
CA ALA A 37 14.13 13.41 -11.98
C ALA A 37 13.12 14.58 -12.08
N ALA A 38 12.28 14.59 -13.11
CA ALA A 38 11.23 15.59 -13.28
C ALA A 38 10.00 15.33 -12.40
N ALA A 39 9.61 14.07 -12.22
CA ALA A 39 8.39 13.68 -11.53
C ALA A 39 8.54 13.58 -10.01
N ALA A 40 9.67 13.06 -9.51
CA ALA A 40 9.87 12.85 -8.08
C ALA A 40 9.65 14.13 -7.24
N PRO A 41 10.16 15.32 -7.61
CA PRO A 41 9.91 16.55 -6.84
C PRO A 41 8.43 16.96 -6.74
N LEU A 42 7.58 16.47 -7.66
CA LEU A 42 6.15 16.77 -7.69
C LEU A 42 5.34 15.89 -6.72
N LEU A 43 5.92 14.78 -6.24
CA LEU A 43 5.22 13.86 -5.35
C LEU A 43 4.87 14.56 -4.03
N ARG A 44 3.65 14.32 -3.55
CA ARG A 44 3.10 14.78 -2.28
C ARG A 44 2.48 13.60 -1.52
N PRO A 45 3.30 12.65 -1.00
CA PRO A 45 2.78 11.46 -0.35
C PRO A 45 1.95 11.79 0.88
N LYS A 46 0.79 11.15 0.99
CA LYS A 46 -0.13 11.29 2.11
C LYS A 46 -0.84 9.97 2.36
N ALA A 47 -1.27 9.78 3.60
CA ALA A 47 -2.03 8.60 3.99
C ALA A 47 -3.15 8.95 4.96
N VAL A 48 -4.17 8.11 4.99
CA VAL A 48 -5.19 8.09 6.03
C VAL A 48 -5.26 6.69 6.61
N TYR A 49 -5.43 6.58 7.91
CA TYR A 49 -5.72 5.30 8.56
C TYR A 49 -6.82 5.46 9.60
N GLY A 50 -7.46 4.34 9.94
CA GLY A 50 -8.45 4.25 11.01
C GLY A 50 -8.11 3.09 11.93
N SER A 51 -8.77 3.01 13.09
CA SER A 51 -8.86 1.77 13.85
C SER A 51 -10.21 1.14 13.52
N ALA A 52 -10.22 -0.16 13.27
CA ALA A 52 -11.43 -0.92 13.04
C ALA A 52 -11.36 -2.24 13.83
N PRO A 53 -12.42 -2.63 14.55
CA PRO A 53 -12.48 -3.94 15.18
C PRO A 53 -12.54 -5.05 14.14
N VAL A 54 -12.03 -6.23 14.50
CA VAL A 54 -12.32 -7.48 13.80
C VAL A 54 -13.61 -8.03 14.40
N ASP A 55 -14.74 -7.74 13.76
CA ASP A 55 -16.08 -8.05 14.30
C ASP A 55 -16.39 -9.55 14.23
N ARG A 56 -15.79 -10.25 13.25
CA ARG A 56 -16.14 -11.62 12.93
C ARG A 56 -14.99 -12.33 12.23
N LEU A 57 -14.75 -13.56 12.64
CA LEU A 57 -13.91 -14.51 11.93
C LEU A 57 -14.72 -15.77 11.65
N GLY A 58 -14.70 -16.21 10.40
CA GLY A 58 -15.22 -17.51 10.00
C GLY A 58 -14.47 -18.64 10.69
N GLY A 59 -15.15 -19.79 10.83
CA GLY A 59 -14.53 -21.01 11.32
C GLY A 59 -13.45 -21.56 10.37
N PRO A 60 -12.81 -22.70 10.70
CA PRO A 60 -11.70 -23.28 9.93
C PRO A 60 -11.98 -23.46 8.43
N ASP A 61 -13.23 -23.79 8.08
CA ASP A 61 -13.66 -24.05 6.70
C ASP A 61 -14.43 -22.87 6.07
N ARG A 62 -14.35 -21.67 6.67
CA ARG A 62 -15.03 -20.47 6.17
C ARG A 62 -14.08 -19.29 6.07
N TRP A 63 -14.07 -18.63 4.93
CA TRP A 63 -13.16 -17.52 4.63
C TRP A 63 -13.73 -16.14 4.98
N GLU A 64 -14.89 -16.10 5.64
CA GLU A 64 -15.56 -14.84 5.99
C GLU A 64 -14.77 -14.09 7.07
N VAL A 65 -14.55 -12.79 6.85
CA VAL A 65 -13.91 -11.88 7.82
C VAL A 65 -14.73 -10.60 7.89
N GLY A 66 -15.11 -10.19 9.09
CA GLY A 66 -15.75 -8.90 9.37
C GLY A 66 -14.75 -7.92 9.96
N ILE A 67 -14.58 -6.74 9.36
CA ILE A 67 -13.72 -5.66 9.85
C ILE A 67 -14.49 -4.35 9.80
N GLY A 68 -14.74 -3.72 10.95
CA GLY A 68 -15.44 -2.44 11.04
C GLY A 68 -16.78 -2.41 10.29
N GLY A 69 -17.54 -3.50 10.33
CA GLY A 69 -18.82 -3.68 9.63
C GLY A 69 -18.72 -4.06 8.15
N VAL A 70 -17.51 -4.16 7.58
CA VAL A 70 -17.29 -4.62 6.19
C VAL A 70 -16.99 -6.12 6.19
N THR A 71 -17.64 -6.86 5.29
CA THR A 71 -17.41 -8.30 5.13
C THR A 71 -16.51 -8.58 3.94
N PHE A 72 -15.50 -9.41 4.17
CA PHE A 72 -14.57 -9.93 3.18
C PHE A 72 -14.69 -11.45 3.10
N GLU A 73 -14.39 -12.01 1.93
CA GLU A 73 -14.15 -13.44 1.75
C GLU A 73 -12.69 -13.65 1.35
N SER A 74 -11.86 -14.08 2.31
CA SER A 74 -10.42 -14.28 2.10
C SER A 74 -9.84 -15.23 3.14
N GLU A 75 -9.37 -16.38 2.67
CA GLU A 75 -8.67 -17.36 3.51
C GLU A 75 -7.43 -16.73 4.18
N ILE A 76 -6.66 -15.94 3.41
CA ILE A 76 -5.45 -15.27 3.90
C ILE A 76 -5.78 -14.27 5.01
N LEU A 77 -6.81 -13.44 4.85
CA LEU A 77 -7.20 -12.51 5.90
C LEU A 77 -7.70 -13.26 7.14
N ARG A 78 -8.49 -14.33 6.99
CA ARG A 78 -9.01 -15.12 8.11
C ARG A 78 -7.89 -15.75 8.93
N CYS A 79 -6.86 -16.27 8.27
CA CYS A 79 -5.68 -16.82 8.93
C CYS A 79 -4.84 -15.73 9.60
N ASN A 80 -4.59 -14.61 8.92
CA ASN A 80 -3.75 -13.53 9.46
C ASN A 80 -4.39 -12.77 10.62
N LEU A 81 -5.71 -12.83 10.76
CA LEU A 81 -6.46 -12.12 11.80
C LEU A 81 -6.90 -13.03 12.96
N GLU A 82 -6.47 -14.29 13.01
CA GLU A 82 -6.73 -15.17 14.14
C GLU A 82 -6.14 -14.59 15.44
N GLY A 83 -7.00 -14.38 16.45
CA GLY A 83 -6.62 -13.75 17.71
C GLY A 83 -6.39 -12.24 17.64
N VAL A 84 -6.61 -11.59 16.48
CA VAL A 84 -6.51 -10.14 16.32
C VAL A 84 -7.86 -9.48 16.61
N GLU A 85 -7.90 -8.58 17.58
CA GLU A 85 -9.14 -7.87 17.96
C GLU A 85 -9.35 -6.58 17.16
N HIS A 86 -8.27 -5.91 16.77
CA HIS A 86 -8.31 -4.61 16.09
C HIS A 86 -7.26 -4.54 14.98
N VAL A 87 -7.64 -3.92 13.88
CA VAL A 87 -6.77 -3.62 12.75
C VAL A 87 -6.74 -2.12 12.48
N TYR A 88 -5.71 -1.70 11.75
CA TYR A 88 -5.52 -0.31 11.36
C TYR A 88 -5.45 -0.19 9.84
N PRO A 89 -6.60 -0.30 9.14
CA PRO A 89 -6.63 -0.16 7.69
C PRO A 89 -6.16 1.24 7.30
N TYR A 90 -5.39 1.30 6.21
CA TYR A 90 -4.84 2.55 5.70
C TYR A 90 -4.98 2.64 4.18
N VAL A 91 -4.99 3.88 3.69
CA VAL A 91 -4.86 4.22 2.27
C VAL A 91 -3.70 5.20 2.17
N ALA A 92 -2.79 4.97 1.22
CA ALA A 92 -1.68 5.86 0.92
C ALA A 92 -1.69 6.24 -0.57
N THR A 93 -1.30 7.47 -0.89
CA THR A 93 -1.16 7.98 -2.27
C THR A 93 0.07 8.88 -2.35
N CYS A 94 0.66 9.03 -3.53
CA CYS A 94 1.85 9.85 -3.79
C CYS A 94 1.54 11.29 -4.26
N GLY A 95 0.26 11.70 -4.32
CA GLY A 95 -0.16 12.99 -4.86
C GLY A 95 -1.60 13.34 -4.49
N ALA A 96 -2.23 14.28 -5.20
CA ALA A 96 -3.66 14.57 -5.06
C ALA A 96 -4.49 13.27 -5.08
#